data_AF-A0A9D5UX87-F1
#
_entry.id   AF-A0A9D5UX87-F1
#
_cell.length_a   1.000
_cell.length_b   1.000
_cell.length_c   1.000
_cell.angle_alpha   90.00
_cell.angle_beta   90.00
_cell.angle_gamma   90.00
#
_symmetry.space_group_name_H-M   'P 1'
#
loop_
_entity.id
_entity.type
_entity.pdbx_description
1 polymer ?
#
loop_
_entity_poly.entity_id
_entity_poly.type
_entity_poly.pdbx_seq_one_letter_code
_entity_poly.pdbx_strand_id
1 'polypeptide(L)'
;MTEKKKYEKSLEDELDWKLLDQLYGAVVQIGGFCYDVKKLCVTTLTASMVFLTKFSSGTSAIGLFQVSLMIVVGFWLVDSVAYYYQRKLRGLMEEVNNRILKNNSIQTEGLKWRVIDPVLLRQTKPMLVYSSFINSSMVLYYVLLLFVVGAYFVY
;
A
#
# COMPACT_ATOMS: atom_id res chain seq x y z
N MET A 1 25.15 38.13 -9.00
CA MET A 1 23.94 37.40 -9.43
C MET A 1 24.41 36.12 -10.11
N THR A 2 24.28 34.98 -9.45
CA THR A 2 24.69 33.68 -10.01
C THR A 2 23.69 33.32 -11.11
N GLU A 3 24.16 33.30 -12.35
CA GLU A 3 23.38 32.91 -13.51
C GLU A 3 22.89 31.46 -13.30
N LYS A 4 21.58 31.26 -13.15
CA LYS A 4 21.01 29.91 -13.06
C LYS A 4 21.20 29.22 -14.40
N LYS A 5 22.19 28.34 -14.48
CA LYS A 5 22.47 27.52 -15.67
C LYS A 5 21.20 26.75 -16.05
N LYS A 6 20.71 26.94 -17.27
CA LYS A 6 19.50 26.28 -17.79
C LYS A 6 19.71 24.77 -17.79
N TYR A 7 18.73 24.02 -17.28
CA TYR A 7 18.75 22.57 -17.33
C TYR A 7 18.55 22.10 -18.78
N GLU A 8 19.54 21.37 -19.31
CA GLU A 8 19.45 20.65 -20.57
C GLU A 8 19.34 19.17 -20.27
N LYS A 9 18.23 18.56 -20.66
CA LYS A 9 18.00 17.11 -20.48
C LYS A 9 19.00 16.34 -21.34
N SER A 10 19.83 15.52 -20.70
CA SER A 10 20.57 14.47 -21.39
C SER A 10 19.63 13.32 -21.79
N LEU A 11 20.08 12.45 -22.70
CA LEU A 11 19.35 11.22 -23.05
C LEU A 11 19.13 10.32 -21.81
N GLU A 12 20.13 10.24 -20.94
CA GLU A 12 20.07 9.47 -19.69
C GLU A 12 19.01 10.03 -18.74
N ASP A 13 18.95 11.36 -18.62
CA ASP A 13 17.94 12.02 -17.82
C ASP A 13 16.54 11.80 -18.39
N GLU A 14 16.36 11.84 -19.72
CA GLU A 14 15.06 11.57 -20.34
C GLU A 14 14.59 10.14 -20.04
N LEU A 15 15.51 9.16 -20.06
CA LEU A 15 15.20 7.78 -19.71
C LEU A 15 14.84 7.63 -18.23
N ASP A 16 15.59 8.26 -17.32
CA ASP A 16 15.29 8.25 -15.88
C ASP A 16 13.94 8.94 -15.58
N TRP A 17 13.61 10.05 -16.25
CA TRP A 17 12.29 10.69 -16.13
C TRP A 17 11.16 9.78 -16.61
N LYS A 18 11.31 9.09 -17.76
CA LYS A 18 10.33 8.11 -18.22
C LYS A 18 10.16 6.94 -17.25
N LEU A 19 11.25 6.46 -16.68
CA LEU A 19 11.21 5.42 -15.66
C LEU A 19 10.48 5.89 -14.39
N LEU A 20 10.73 7.12 -13.95
CA LEU A 20 10.05 7.74 -12.81
C LEU A 20 8.53 7.80 -13.02
N ASP A 21 8.10 8.22 -14.21
CA ASP A 21 6.67 8.29 -14.57
C ASP A 21 6.02 6.90 -14.57
N GLN A 22 6.71 5.88 -15.10
CA GLN A 22 6.24 4.50 -15.07
C GLN A 22 6.10 3.97 -13.64
N LEU A 23 7.10 4.24 -12.78
CA LEU A 23 7.06 3.86 -11.36
C LEU A 23 5.92 4.55 -10.63
N TYR A 24 5.71 5.84 -10.86
CA TYR A 24 4.59 6.58 -10.29
C TYR A 24 3.24 5.97 -10.72
N GLY A 25 3.08 5.70 -12.02
CA GLY A 25 1.90 5.04 -12.56
C GLY A 25 1.62 3.69 -11.87
N ALA A 26 2.65 2.86 -11.70
CA ALA A 26 2.53 1.59 -11.00
C ALA A 26 2.15 1.75 -9.51
N VAL A 27 2.74 2.72 -8.81
CA VAL A 27 2.41 3.02 -7.40
C VAL A 27 0.95 3.46 -7.24
N VAL A 28 0.46 4.28 -8.17
CA VAL A 28 -0.94 4.75 -8.19
C VAL A 28 -1.88 3.58 -8.46
N GLN A 29 -1.58 2.72 -9.43
CA GLN A 29 -2.38 1.53 -9.73
C GLN A 29 -2.47 0.58 -8.53
N ILE A 30 -1.35 0.30 -7.86
CA ILE A 30 -1.36 -0.53 -6.65
C ILE A 30 -2.19 0.14 -5.55
N GLY A 31 -2.10 1.46 -5.39
CA GLY A 31 -2.94 2.20 -4.46
C GLY A 31 -4.44 2.03 -4.75
N GLY A 32 -4.83 2.11 -6.03
CA GLY A 32 -6.20 1.84 -6.49
C GLY A 32 -6.62 0.40 -6.21
N PHE A 33 -5.77 -0.58 -6.54
CA PHE A 33 -6.01 -1.99 -6.25
C PHE A 33 -6.26 -2.23 -4.75
N CYS A 34 -5.44 -1.66 -3.87
CA CYS A 34 -5.61 -1.75 -2.41
C CYS A 34 -6.97 -1.17 -1.94
N TYR A 35 -7.47 -0.12 -2.58
CA TYR A 35 -8.79 0.44 -2.30
C TYR A 35 -9.92 -0.49 -2.77
N ASP A 36 -9.77 -1.05 -3.97
CA ASP A 36 -10.74 -2.00 -4.53
C ASP A 36 -10.84 -3.28 -3.71
N VAL A 37 -9.70 -3.82 -3.26
CA VAL A 37 -9.62 -4.98 -2.36
C VAL A 37 -10.38 -4.73 -1.05
N LYS A 38 -10.30 -3.53 -0.47
CA LYS A 38 -11.06 -3.17 0.74
C LYS A 38 -12.56 -3.12 0.49
N LYS A 39 -12.99 -2.52 -0.62
CA LYS A 39 -14.41 -2.50 -1.02
C LYS A 39 -14.95 -3.91 -1.24
N LEU A 40 -14.19 -4.76 -1.92
CA LEU A 40 -14.54 -6.16 -2.13
C LEU A 40 -14.65 -6.90 -0.81
N CYS A 41 -13.73 -6.68 0.13
CA CYS A 41 -13.80 -7.28 1.47
C CYS A 41 -15.14 -6.97 2.17
N VAL A 42 -15.52 -5.69 2.26
CA VAL A 42 -16.78 -5.27 2.91
C VAL A 42 -18.00 -5.84 2.18
N THR A 43 -17.97 -5.84 0.84
CA THR A 43 -19.07 -6.36 0.01
C THR A 43 -19.23 -7.88 0.20
N THR A 44 -18.13 -8.63 0.14
CA THR A 44 -18.11 -10.09 0.35
C THR A 44 -18.54 -10.46 1.76
N LEU A 45 -18.05 -9.74 2.78
CA LEU A 45 -18.44 -9.95 4.17
C LEU A 45 -19.95 -9.75 4.37
N THR A 46 -20.50 -8.65 3.85
CA THR A 46 -21.94 -8.36 3.92
C THR A 46 -22.76 -9.42 3.19
N ALA A 47 -22.36 -9.78 1.96
CA ALA A 47 -23.03 -10.81 1.17
C ALA A 47 -23.00 -12.17 1.87
N SER A 48 -21.86 -12.56 2.46
CA SER A 48 -21.74 -13.81 3.20
C SER A 48 -22.62 -13.85 4.43
N MET A 49 -22.74 -12.75 5.18
CA MET A 49 -23.64 -12.67 6.34
C MET A 49 -25.10 -12.81 5.92
N VAL A 50 -25.54 -12.10 4.89
CA VAL A 50 -26.92 -12.20 4.38
C VAL A 50 -27.21 -13.61 3.88
N PHE A 51 -26.27 -14.21 3.15
CA PHE A 51 -26.43 -15.56 2.62
C PHE A 51 -26.56 -16.59 3.74
N LEU A 52 -25.61 -16.59 4.69
CA LEU A 52 -25.60 -17.58 5.77
C LEU A 52 -26.80 -17.39 6.71
N THR A 53 -27.22 -16.16 7.00
CA THR A 53 -28.40 -15.92 7.85
C THR A 53 -29.72 -16.33 7.18
N LYS A 54 -29.86 -16.17 5.86
CA LYS A 54 -31.08 -16.55 5.14
C LYS A 54 -31.17 -18.03 4.80
N PHE A 55 -30.06 -18.64 4.40
CA PHE A 55 -30.08 -19.97 3.80
C PHE A 55 -29.66 -21.09 4.75
N SER A 56 -29.14 -20.75 5.92
CA SER A 56 -28.69 -21.76 6.86
C SER A 56 -29.67 -21.91 8.01
N SER A 57 -30.58 -22.86 7.86
CA SER A 57 -31.44 -23.34 8.94
C SER A 57 -30.60 -24.12 9.95
N GLY A 58 -29.99 -23.41 10.91
CA GLY A 58 -29.27 -24.01 12.03
C GLY A 58 -27.74 -23.92 12.00
N THR A 59 -27.13 -23.03 11.20
CA THR A 59 -25.69 -22.74 11.41
C THR A 59 -25.51 -22.05 12.74
N SER A 60 -24.66 -22.64 13.59
CA SER A 60 -24.28 -22.04 14.86
C SER A 60 -23.67 -20.66 14.62
N ALA A 61 -23.93 -19.72 15.53
CA ALA A 61 -23.33 -18.38 15.48
C ALA A 61 -21.80 -18.46 15.28
N ILE A 62 -21.16 -19.47 15.87
CA ILE A 62 -19.74 -19.80 15.73
C ILE A 62 -19.30 -19.96 14.25
N GLY A 63 -20.10 -20.62 13.41
CA GLY A 63 -19.79 -20.80 11.99
C GLY A 63 -19.79 -19.49 11.20
N LEU A 64 -20.71 -18.58 11.52
CA LEU A 64 -20.75 -17.22 10.93
C LEU A 64 -19.50 -16.42 11.27
N PHE A 65 -19.04 -16.52 12.52
CA PHE A 65 -17.84 -15.84 12.98
C PHE A 65 -16.59 -16.38 12.31
N GLN A 66 -16.46 -17.71 12.18
CA GLN A 66 -15.30 -18.33 11.55
C GLN A 66 -15.18 -17.94 10.07
N VAL A 67 -16.27 -17.96 9.31
CA VAL A 67 -16.27 -17.54 7.90
C VAL A 67 -15.92 -16.05 7.77
N SER A 68 -16.52 -15.20 8.60
CA SER A 68 -16.24 -13.76 8.60
C SER A 68 -14.77 -13.46 8.91
N LEU A 69 -14.19 -14.17 9.88
CA LEU A 69 -12.78 -14.04 10.24
C LEU A 69 -11.86 -14.48 9.10
N MET A 70 -12.15 -15.60 8.44
CA MET A 70 -11.37 -16.07 7.28
C MET A 70 -11.41 -15.07 6.12
N ILE A 71 -12.56 -14.45 5.86
CA ILE A 71 -12.69 -13.39 4.83
C ILE A 71 -11.80 -12.20 5.19
N VAL A 72 -11.94 -11.64 6.39
CA VAL A 72 -11.18 -10.44 6.79
C VAL A 72 -9.68 -10.69 6.76
N VAL A 73 -9.22 -11.84 7.29
CA VAL A 73 -7.79 -12.21 7.28
C VAL A 73 -7.29 -12.44 5.86
N GLY A 74 -8.05 -13.13 5.01
CA GLY A 74 -7.67 -13.37 3.61
C GLY A 74 -7.47 -12.08 2.83
N PHE A 75 -8.42 -11.15 2.92
CA PHE A 75 -8.30 -9.84 2.27
C PHE A 75 -7.18 -8.99 2.87
N TRP A 76 -6.96 -9.06 4.19
CA TRP A 76 -5.84 -8.38 4.85
C TRP A 76 -4.47 -8.86 4.33
N LEU A 77 -4.30 -10.16 4.10
CA LEU A 77 -3.06 -10.70 3.52
C LEU A 77 -2.82 -10.18 2.09
N VAL A 78 -3.86 -10.17 1.25
CA VAL A 78 -3.77 -9.66 -0.12
C VAL A 78 -3.37 -8.18 -0.14
N ASP A 79 -4.03 -7.36 0.69
CA ASP A 79 -3.72 -5.92 0.79
C ASP A 79 -2.32 -5.68 1.34
N SER A 80 -1.86 -6.51 2.29
CA SER A 80 -0.51 -6.44 2.86
C SER A 80 0.58 -6.71 1.83
N VAL A 81 0.37 -7.71 0.96
CA VAL A 81 1.29 -8.00 -0.15
C VAL A 81 1.33 -6.85 -1.15
N ALA A 82 0.16 -6.32 -1.53
CA ALA A 82 0.08 -5.18 -2.45
C ALA A 82 0.80 -3.95 -1.88
N TYR A 83 0.58 -3.65 -0.60
CA TYR A 83 1.24 -2.54 0.07
C TYR A 83 2.76 -2.71 0.17
N TYR A 84 3.26 -3.94 0.39
CA TYR A 84 4.70 -4.24 0.34
C TYR A 84 5.30 -3.86 -1.02
N TYR A 85 4.64 -4.23 -2.13
CA TYR A 85 5.10 -3.84 -3.47
C TYR A 85 5.01 -2.33 -3.71
N GLN A 86 3.94 -1.68 -3.22
CA GLN A 86 3.82 -0.22 -3.29
C GLN A 86 5.03 0.48 -2.65
N ARG A 87 5.46 0.01 -1.48
CA ARG A 87 6.64 0.55 -0.79
C ARG A 87 7.94 0.28 -1.54
N LYS A 88 8.10 -0.93 -2.09
CA LYS A 88 9.26 -1.28 -2.92
C LYS A 88 9.38 -0.36 -4.13
N LEU A 89 8.29 -0.10 -4.84
CA LEU A 89 8.27 0.77 -6.01
C LEU A 89 8.57 2.23 -5.65
N ARG A 90 8.01 2.75 -4.55
CA ARG A 90 8.38 4.08 -4.05
C ARG A 90 9.88 4.16 -3.75
N GLY A 91 10.48 3.10 -3.20
CA GLY A 91 11.92 3.02 -2.94
C GLY A 91 12.76 3.17 -4.22
N LEU A 92 12.36 2.49 -5.29
CA LEU A 92 13.00 2.62 -6.60
C LEU A 92 12.82 4.04 -7.18
N MET A 93 11.65 4.64 -7.00
CA MET A 93 11.34 6.01 -7.45
C MET A 93 12.28 7.03 -6.77
N GLU A 94 12.58 6.84 -5.49
CA GLU A 94 13.56 7.67 -4.76
C GLU A 94 15.00 7.45 -5.27
N GLU A 95 15.37 6.21 -5.61
CA GLU A 95 16.70 5.91 -6.18
C GLU A 95 16.88 6.62 -7.53
N VAL A 96 15.89 6.54 -8.42
CA VAL A 96 15.87 7.24 -9.72
C VAL A 96 15.97 8.75 -9.50
N ASN A 97 15.16 9.30 -8.60
CA ASN A 97 15.20 10.73 -8.27
C ASN A 97 16.59 11.17 -7.77
N ASN A 98 17.24 10.36 -6.92
CA ASN A 98 18.59 10.65 -6.45
C ASN A 98 19.65 10.59 -7.55
N ARG A 99 19.50 9.71 -8.56
CA ARG A 99 20.39 9.69 -9.73
C ARG A 99 20.27 10.96 -10.56
N ILE A 100 19.05 11.40 -10.86
CA ILE A 100 18.79 12.65 -11.58
C ILE A 100 19.40 13.84 -10.82
N LEU A 101 19.21 13.91 -9.50
CA LEU A 101 19.77 14.97 -8.65
C LEU A 101 21.30 14.96 -8.64
N LYS A 102 21.93 13.78 -8.58
CA LYS A 102 23.40 13.63 -8.59
C LYS A 102 24.00 14.06 -9.92
N ASN A 103 23.41 13.61 -11.03
CA ASN A 103 23.85 13.94 -12.39
C ASN A 103 23.73 15.44 -12.67
N ASN A 104 22.78 16.11 -12.01
CA ASN A 104 22.50 17.54 -12.17
C ASN A 104 22.87 18.37 -10.93
N SER A 105 23.82 17.90 -10.12
CA SER A 105 24.22 18.46 -8.82
C SER A 105 24.56 19.96 -8.84
N ILE A 106 25.06 20.48 -9.96
CA ILE A 106 25.39 21.90 -10.14
C ILE A 106 24.13 22.80 -10.22
N GLN A 107 22.99 22.25 -10.63
CA GLN A 107 21.72 22.97 -10.80
C GLN A 107 20.72 22.69 -9.67
N THR A 108 21.04 21.74 -8.78
CA THR A 108 20.14 21.25 -7.72
C THR A 108 20.57 21.65 -6.31
N GLU A 109 21.57 22.53 -6.15
CA GLU A 109 21.92 23.12 -4.85
C GLU A 109 20.69 23.77 -4.20
N GLY A 110 20.18 23.13 -3.12
CA GLY A 110 19.01 23.58 -2.38
C GLY A 110 17.69 22.87 -2.70
N LEU A 111 17.62 22.06 -3.77
CA LEU A 111 16.43 21.27 -4.10
C LEU A 111 16.43 19.94 -3.34
N LYS A 112 15.82 19.92 -2.15
CA LYS A 112 15.50 18.68 -1.42
C LYS A 112 14.12 18.17 -1.82
N TRP A 113 14.00 17.59 -3.01
CA TRP A 113 12.80 16.81 -3.36
C TRP A 113 12.98 15.37 -2.92
N ARG A 114 12.15 14.90 -1.99
CA ARG A 114 12.12 13.50 -1.55
C ARG A 114 10.73 12.94 -1.75
N VAL A 115 10.68 11.78 -2.36
CA VAL A 115 9.47 10.98 -2.56
C VAL A 115 9.17 10.15 -1.31
N ILE A 116 10.21 9.81 -0.53
CA ILE A 116 10.08 9.02 0.70
C ILE A 116 10.83 9.67 1.87
N ASP A 117 10.26 9.56 3.08
CA ASP A 117 10.95 9.87 4.32
C ASP A 117 12.23 9.02 4.51
N PRO A 118 13.37 9.62 4.88
CA PRO A 118 14.66 8.91 5.01
C PRO A 118 14.63 7.75 6.01
N VAL A 119 13.68 7.76 6.95
CA VAL A 119 13.45 6.69 7.94
C VAL A 119 12.99 5.39 7.27
N LEU A 120 12.24 5.47 6.18
CA LEU A 120 11.69 4.29 5.48
C LEU A 120 12.75 3.61 4.59
N LEU A 121 13.77 4.34 4.12
CA LEU A 121 14.90 3.80 3.34
C LEU A 121 15.90 3.01 4.19
N ARG A 122 15.97 3.27 5.49
CA ARG A 122 16.88 2.56 6.43
C ARG A 122 16.34 1.24 6.95
N GLN A 123 15.13 0.83 6.57
CA GLN A 123 14.52 -0.37 7.12
C GLN A 123 15.11 -1.64 6.50
N THR A 124 15.47 -2.60 7.34
CA THR A 124 15.90 -3.94 6.91
C THR A 124 14.72 -4.67 6.25
N LYS A 125 15.00 -5.58 5.31
CA LYS A 125 13.97 -6.40 4.63
C LYS A 125 12.88 -6.97 5.56
N PRO A 126 13.21 -7.59 6.73
CA PRO A 126 12.18 -8.09 7.65
C PRO A 126 11.35 -6.98 8.29
N MET A 127 11.95 -5.83 8.60
CA MET A 127 11.24 -4.67 9.16
C MET A 127 10.29 -4.05 8.14
N LEU A 128 10.66 -4.05 6.86
CA LEU A 128 9.82 -3.59 5.75
C LEU A 128 8.57 -4.48 5.58
N VAL A 129 8.76 -5.81 5.69
CA VAL A 129 7.66 -6.78 5.63
C VAL A 129 6.72 -6.57 6.82
N TYR A 130 7.24 -6.55 8.05
CA TYR A 130 6.42 -6.38 9.26
C TYR A 130 5.63 -5.06 9.26
N SER A 131 6.29 -3.95 8.90
CA SER A 131 5.62 -2.65 8.82
C SER A 131 4.67 -2.52 7.63
N SER A 132 4.68 -3.46 6.68
CA SER A 132 3.65 -3.53 5.63
C SER A 132 2.39 -4.25 6.11
N PHE A 133 2.52 -5.21 7.03
CA PHE A 133 1.40 -5.90 7.68
C PHE A 133 0.68 -5.03 8.72
N ILE A 134 1.41 -4.19 9.46
CA ILE A 134 0.86 -3.29 10.50
C ILE A 134 0.96 -1.83 10.04
N ASN A 135 0.29 -1.54 8.93
CA ASN A 135 0.29 -0.22 8.35
C ASN A 135 -1.04 0.52 8.60
N SER A 136 -1.02 1.85 8.53
CA SER A 136 -2.21 2.70 8.61
C SER A 136 -3.28 2.37 7.55
N SER A 137 -2.88 1.82 6.39
CA SER A 137 -3.85 1.33 5.38
C SER A 137 -4.66 0.13 5.89
N MET A 138 -4.17 -0.59 6.91
CA MET A 138 -4.79 -1.80 7.44
C MET A 138 -5.84 -1.54 8.52
N VAL A 139 -6.02 -0.28 8.94
CA VAL A 139 -6.94 0.11 10.02
C VAL A 139 -8.35 -0.44 9.80
N LEU A 140 -8.83 -0.45 8.55
CA LEU A 140 -10.15 -1.00 8.22
C LEU A 140 -10.27 -2.49 8.62
N TYR A 141 -9.24 -3.31 8.37
CA TYR A 141 -9.26 -4.72 8.74
C TYR A 141 -9.23 -4.91 10.24
N TYR A 142 -8.48 -4.08 10.98
CA TYR A 142 -8.47 -4.13 12.45
C TYR A 142 -9.83 -3.75 13.04
N VAL A 143 -10.49 -2.73 12.49
CA VAL A 143 -11.85 -2.35 12.87
C VAL A 143 -12.82 -3.51 12.61
N LEU A 144 -12.77 -4.12 11.42
CA LEU A 144 -13.61 -5.28 11.09
C LEU A 144 -13.34 -6.49 11.99
N LEU A 145 -12.08 -6.80 12.28
CA LEU A 145 -11.71 -7.87 13.21
C LEU A 145 -12.26 -7.60 14.61
N LEU A 146 -12.17 -6.36 15.10
CA LEU A 146 -12.74 -5.98 16.38
C LEU A 146 -14.25 -6.18 16.40
N PHE A 147 -14.95 -5.81 15.33
CA PHE A 147 -16.39 -6.06 15.21
C PHE A 147 -16.72 -7.56 15.22
N VAL A 148 -15.99 -8.39 14.47
CA VAL A 148 -16.21 -9.85 14.42
C VAL A 148 -15.96 -10.48 15.80
N VAL A 149 -14.86 -10.10 16.47
CA VAL A 149 -14.52 -10.62 17.80
C VAL A 149 -15.51 -10.13 18.86
N GLY A 150 -15.87 -8.84 18.83
CA GLY A 150 -16.86 -8.27 19.74
C GLY A 150 -18.22 -8.95 19.61
N ALA A 151 -18.67 -9.20 18.37
CA ALA A 151 -19.90 -9.93 18.12
C ALA A 151 -19.83 -11.40 18.59
N TYR A 152 -18.66 -12.05 18.49
CA TYR A 152 -18.45 -13.40 19.04
C TYR A 152 -18.58 -13.45 20.57
N PHE A 153 -18.14 -12.43 21.30
CA PHE A 153 -18.27 -12.41 22.77
C PHE A 153 -19.68 -12.12 23.27
N VAL A 154 -20.54 -11.52 22.44
CA VAL A 154 -21.93 -11.17 22.78
C VAL A 154 -22.90 -12.34 22.58
N TYR A 155 -22.55 -13.29 21.70
CA TYR A 155 -23.39 -14.44 21.31
C TYR A 155 -22.85 -15.77 21.84
#